data_AF-A0A382W9D7-F1
#
_entry.id   AF-A0A382W9D7-F1
#
_cell.length_a   1.000
_cell.length_b   1.000
_cell.length_c   1.000
_cell.angle_alpha   90.00
_cell.angle_beta   90.00
_cell.angle_gamma   90.00
#
_symmetry.space_group_name_H-M   'P 1'
#
loop_
_entity.id
_entity.type
_entity.pdbx_description
1 polymer ?
#
loop_
_entity_poly.entity_id
_entity_poly.type
_entity_poly.pdbx_seq_one_letter_code
_entity_poly.pdbx_strand_id
1 'polypeptide(L)'
;MWRFFLLIPLWFYCGCDENFSTEPTVPSNLVLEQREGLYFKPKETSPFSGTILRKHKNGRQSFEAVYSNGLKLLQRSWHNNGMPSDEYRFHEGHIVVRRDWDHTGKLQTWRKLELLTQEQFVRAAQYATNKPPDLQRAYLWFHIAAANG
;
A
#
# COMPACT_ATOMS: atom_id res chain seq x y z
N MET A 1 2.72 7.74 63.09
CA MET A 1 1.62 8.11 62.18
C MET A 1 2.21 8.18 60.76
N TRP A 2 2.20 7.07 60.03
CA TRP A 2 1.43 6.85 58.78
C TRP A 2 1.39 8.07 57.84
N ARG A 3 2.01 7.93 56.67
CA ARG A 3 1.42 8.21 55.33
C ARG A 3 2.45 7.95 54.21
N PHE A 4 2.49 6.70 53.76
CA PHE A 4 2.91 6.36 52.41
C PHE A 4 1.89 6.97 51.44
N PHE A 5 2.34 7.85 50.56
CA PHE A 5 1.56 8.24 49.38
C PHE A 5 1.72 7.14 48.32
N LEU A 6 0.71 6.28 48.22
CA LEU A 6 0.54 5.38 47.08
C LEU A 6 0.06 6.23 45.89
N LEU A 7 0.96 6.50 44.96
CA LEU A 7 0.59 6.96 43.62
C LEU A 7 0.01 5.76 42.87
N ILE A 8 -1.31 5.77 42.66
CA ILE A 8 -2.01 4.82 41.79
C ILE A 8 -1.86 5.35 40.36
N PRO A 9 -1.09 4.70 39.47
CA PRO A 9 -1.17 5.03 38.05
C PRO A 9 -2.52 4.52 37.54
N LEU A 10 -3.40 5.47 37.17
CA LEU A 10 -4.59 5.17 36.38
C LEU A 10 -4.16 4.43 35.11
N TRP A 11 -4.46 3.14 35.05
CA TRP A 11 -4.47 2.39 33.81
C TRP A 11 -5.59 2.94 32.93
N PHE A 12 -5.22 3.85 32.04
CA PHE A 12 -6.02 4.18 30.86
C PHE A 12 -6.06 2.94 29.96
N TYR A 13 -7.09 2.10 30.17
CA TYR A 13 -7.62 1.24 29.13
C TYR A 13 -8.25 2.13 28.07
N CYS A 14 -7.51 2.44 27.01
CA CYS A 14 -8.11 2.73 25.71
C CYS A 14 -7.06 2.56 24.62
N GLY A 15 -7.18 1.47 23.89
CA GLY A 15 -6.35 1.15 22.75
C GLY A 15 -6.76 -0.22 22.27
N CYS A 16 -7.74 -0.27 21.37
CA CYS A 16 -7.96 -1.43 20.53
C CYS A 16 -6.63 -1.73 19.84
N ASP A 17 -5.92 -2.75 20.32
CA ASP A 17 -4.92 -3.42 19.52
C ASP A 17 -5.68 -4.12 18.39
N GLU A 18 -5.90 -3.41 17.29
CA GLU A 18 -5.99 -4.09 16.00
C GLU A 18 -4.64 -4.77 15.81
N ASN A 19 -4.57 -6.02 16.24
CA ASN A 19 -3.49 -6.93 15.95
C ASN A 19 -3.42 -7.05 14.43
N PHE A 20 -2.63 -6.18 13.81
CA PHE A 20 -2.23 -6.31 12.42
C PHE A 20 -1.41 -7.59 12.34
N SER A 21 -2.10 -8.68 12.02
CA SER A 21 -1.45 -9.97 11.81
C SER A 21 -0.50 -9.82 10.63
N THR A 22 0.80 -9.91 10.94
CA THR A 22 1.89 -9.97 9.96
C THR A 22 2.13 -11.39 9.47
N GLU A 23 1.30 -12.37 9.88
CA GLU A 23 1.48 -13.76 9.48
C GLU A 23 1.24 -13.91 7.97
N PRO A 24 2.28 -14.25 7.19
CA PRO A 24 2.12 -14.44 5.77
C PRO A 24 1.75 -15.89 5.54
N THR A 25 0.47 -16.20 5.32
CA THR A 25 0.13 -17.54 4.84
C THR A 25 -1.13 -17.51 3.98
N VAL A 26 -0.92 -17.21 2.70
CA VAL A 26 -1.87 -17.60 1.67
C VAL A 26 -1.09 -18.32 0.58
N PRO A 27 -1.56 -19.48 0.08
CA PRO A 27 -0.81 -20.25 -0.90
C PRO A 27 -0.53 -19.43 -2.16
N SER A 28 0.60 -19.74 -2.80
CA SER A 28 1.14 -19.03 -3.97
C SER A 28 0.15 -18.87 -5.15
N ASN A 29 -0.90 -19.69 -5.17
CA ASN A 29 -1.95 -19.74 -6.18
C ASN A 29 -3.21 -18.93 -5.84
N LEU A 30 -3.28 -18.20 -4.72
CA LEU A 30 -4.41 -17.28 -4.52
C LEU A 30 -4.39 -16.20 -5.61
N VAL A 31 -5.50 -16.12 -6.33
CA VAL A 31 -5.83 -15.05 -7.25
C VAL A 31 -7.03 -14.32 -6.67
N LEU A 32 -6.83 -13.06 -6.29
CA LEU A 32 -7.91 -12.21 -5.81
C LEU A 32 -8.76 -11.74 -6.98
N GLU A 33 -10.07 -11.69 -6.77
CA GLU A 33 -11.03 -11.10 -7.69
C GLU A 33 -11.16 -9.61 -7.39
N GLN A 34 -11.02 -8.77 -8.42
CA GLN A 34 -11.24 -7.33 -8.28
C GLN A 34 -12.70 -7.00 -8.62
N ARG A 35 -13.41 -6.35 -7.69
CA ARG A 35 -14.79 -5.87 -7.86
C ARG A 35 -14.85 -4.43 -7.38
N GLU A 36 -15.24 -3.51 -8.26
CA GLU A 36 -15.36 -2.08 -7.95
C GLU A 36 -14.10 -1.46 -7.29
N GLY A 37 -12.92 -1.89 -7.74
CA GLY A 37 -11.64 -1.40 -7.21
C GLY A 37 -11.16 -2.11 -5.94
N LEU A 38 -12.02 -2.87 -5.26
CA LEU A 38 -11.69 -3.67 -4.08
C LEU A 38 -11.33 -5.11 -4.46
N TYR A 39 -10.46 -5.73 -3.70
CA TYR A 39 -9.98 -7.09 -3.90
C TYR A 39 -10.62 -8.06 -2.91
N PHE A 40 -10.99 -9.24 -3.39
CA PHE A 40 -11.69 -10.27 -2.63
C PHE A 40 -11.10 -11.65 -2.92
N LYS A 41 -11.19 -12.58 -1.98
CA LYS A 41 -10.94 -13.99 -2.30
C LYS A 41 -12.11 -14.55 -3.12
N PRO A 42 -11.87 -15.56 -3.97
CA PRO A 42 -12.94 -16.19 -4.74
C PRO A 42 -14.09 -16.66 -3.83
N LYS A 43 -15.33 -16.35 -4.25
CA LYS A 43 -16.58 -16.66 -3.53
C LYS A 43 -16.78 -15.94 -2.18
N GLU A 44 -15.82 -15.15 -1.71
CA GLU A 44 -16.01 -14.33 -0.52
C GLU A 44 -16.73 -13.02 -0.85
N THR A 45 -17.51 -12.51 0.09
CA THR A 45 -18.19 -11.22 0.00
C THR A 45 -17.46 -10.10 0.75
N SER A 46 -16.68 -10.44 1.78
CA SER A 46 -15.89 -9.50 2.57
C SER A 46 -14.59 -9.10 1.85
N PRO A 47 -14.23 -7.79 1.82
CA PRO A 47 -12.98 -7.33 1.24
C PRO A 47 -11.76 -8.01 1.86
N PHE A 48 -10.76 -8.32 1.03
CA PHE A 48 -9.55 -9.00 1.47
C PHE A 48 -8.63 -8.05 2.25
N SER A 49 -8.20 -8.50 3.42
CA SER A 49 -7.12 -7.90 4.21
C SER A 49 -6.04 -8.95 4.43
N GLY A 50 -4.79 -8.59 4.17
CA GLY A 50 -3.64 -9.48 4.36
C GLY A 50 -2.58 -9.36 3.28
N THR A 51 -1.60 -10.26 3.36
CA THR A 51 -0.42 -10.27 2.50
C THR A 51 -0.38 -11.51 1.63
N ILE A 52 -0.11 -11.33 0.33
CA ILE A 52 0.16 -12.41 -0.61
C ILE A 52 1.65 -12.45 -0.88
N LEU A 53 2.29 -13.60 -0.65
CA LEU A 53 3.69 -13.85 -0.98
C LEU A 53 3.82 -14.94 -2.05
N ARG A 54 4.79 -14.77 -2.96
CA ARG A 54 5.21 -15.83 -3.87
C ARG A 54 6.72 -15.98 -3.87
N LYS A 55 7.18 -17.16 -4.25
CA LYS A 55 8.59 -17.50 -4.38
C LYS A 55 8.91 -17.94 -5.81
N HIS A 56 10.13 -17.67 -6.23
CA HIS A 56 10.73 -18.25 -7.43
C HIS A 56 10.98 -19.75 -7.22
N LYS A 57 11.28 -20.47 -8.31
CA LYS A 57 11.66 -21.89 -8.25
C LYS A 57 12.87 -22.16 -7.34
N ASN A 58 13.76 -21.16 -7.19
CA ASN A 58 14.93 -21.23 -6.31
C ASN A 58 14.60 -20.94 -4.82
N GLY A 59 13.33 -20.79 -4.46
CA GLY A 59 12.88 -20.54 -3.09
C GLY A 59 12.99 -19.09 -2.61
N ARG A 60 13.66 -18.20 -3.36
CA ARG A 60 13.72 -16.77 -3.04
C ARG A 60 12.37 -16.11 -3.30
N GLN A 61 12.06 -15.04 -2.58
CA GLN A 61 10.84 -14.26 -2.79
C GLN A 61 10.80 -13.71 -4.22
N SER A 62 9.65 -13.82 -4.85
CA SER A 62 9.41 -13.31 -6.21
C SER A 62 8.42 -12.16 -6.22
N PHE A 63 7.49 -12.15 -5.27
CA PHE A 63 6.39 -11.21 -5.25
C PHE A 63 5.82 -11.06 -3.84
N GLU A 64 5.33 -9.86 -3.56
CA GLU A 64 4.55 -9.50 -2.38
C GLU A 64 3.48 -8.49 -2.76
N ALA A 65 2.28 -8.66 -2.22
CA ALA A 65 1.27 -7.60 -2.24
C ALA A 65 0.53 -7.55 -0.90
N VAL A 66 0.31 -6.33 -0.40
CA VAL A 66 -0.35 -6.06 0.87
C VAL A 66 -1.68 -5.37 0.60
N TYR A 67 -2.73 -5.84 1.27
CA TYR A 67 -4.09 -5.34 1.13
C TYR A 67 -4.68 -5.02 2.50
N SER A 68 -5.50 -3.98 2.55
CA SER A 68 -6.32 -3.63 3.71
C SER A 68 -7.71 -3.24 3.24
N ASN A 69 -8.74 -3.89 3.77
CA ASN A 69 -10.15 -3.68 3.44
C ASN A 69 -10.41 -3.71 1.93
N GLY A 70 -9.76 -4.65 1.23
CA GLY A 70 -9.82 -4.80 -0.22
C GLY A 70 -9.00 -3.78 -1.00
N LEU A 71 -8.42 -2.75 -0.40
CA LEU A 71 -7.53 -1.84 -1.09
C LEU A 71 -6.11 -2.39 -1.11
N LYS A 72 -5.51 -2.48 -2.28
CA LYS A 72 -4.07 -2.75 -2.41
C LYS A 72 -3.31 -1.54 -1.86
N LEU A 73 -2.28 -1.79 -1.04
CA LEU A 73 -1.42 -0.76 -0.43
C LEU A 73 0.00 -0.80 -0.99
N LEU A 74 0.52 -2.01 -1.21
CA LEU A 74 1.88 -2.26 -1.65
C LEU A 74 1.89 -3.42 -2.65
N GLN A 75 2.75 -3.31 -3.65
CA GLN A 75 3.17 -4.42 -4.47
C GLN A 75 4.68 -4.33 -4.68
N ARG A 76 5.37 -5.45 -4.48
CA ARG A 76 6.80 -5.57 -4.74
C ARG A 76 7.07 -6.85 -5.52
N SER A 77 8.01 -6.79 -6.46
CA SER A 77 8.52 -7.97 -7.13
C SER A 77 10.05 -7.99 -7.08
N TRP A 78 10.63 -9.18 -7.18
CA TRP A 78 12.08 -9.39 -7.14
C TRP A 78 12.53 -10.21 -8.33
N HIS A 79 13.72 -9.91 -8.85
CA HIS A 79 14.44 -10.74 -9.80
C HIS A 79 14.82 -12.09 -9.17
N ASN A 80 15.13 -13.10 -9.99
CA ASN A 80 15.57 -14.42 -9.51
C ASN A 80 16.80 -14.35 -8.59
N ASN A 81 17.66 -13.35 -8.78
CA ASN A 81 18.83 -13.12 -7.93
C ASN A 81 18.49 -12.47 -6.58
N GLY A 82 17.23 -12.13 -6.31
CA GLY A 82 16.78 -11.51 -5.06
C GLY A 82 16.88 -9.99 -5.04
N MET A 83 17.35 -9.33 -6.12
CA MET A 83 17.27 -7.88 -6.23
C MET A 83 15.83 -7.43 -6.46
N PRO A 84 15.40 -6.28 -5.93
CA PRO A 84 14.11 -5.69 -6.28
C PRO A 84 13.99 -5.53 -7.80
N SER A 85 12.79 -5.75 -8.33
CA SER A 85 12.42 -5.54 -9.74
C SER A 85 11.52 -4.33 -9.86
N ASP A 86 10.48 -4.29 -9.04
CA ASP A 86 9.49 -3.21 -9.05
C ASP A 86 8.87 -3.02 -7.67
N GLU A 87 8.49 -1.78 -7.38
CA GLU A 87 7.70 -1.38 -6.21
C GLU A 87 6.61 -0.42 -6.68
N TYR A 88 5.39 -0.73 -6.25
CA TYR A 88 4.23 0.13 -6.40
C TYR A 88 3.61 0.37 -5.03
N ARG A 89 3.28 1.63 -4.74
CA ARG A 89 2.48 2.00 -3.57
C ARG A 89 1.19 2.63 -4.04
N PHE A 90 0.15 2.46 -3.24
CA PHE A 90 -1.20 2.83 -3.62
C PHE A 90 -1.86 3.66 -2.52
N HIS A 91 -2.72 4.59 -2.94
CA HIS A 91 -3.64 5.34 -2.09
C HIS A 91 -5.01 5.33 -2.74
N GLU A 92 -6.04 4.89 -2.01
CA GLU A 92 -7.42 4.76 -2.53
C GLU A 92 -7.49 4.02 -3.89
N GLY A 93 -6.67 2.98 -4.07
CA GLY A 93 -6.63 2.19 -5.31
C GLY A 93 -5.83 2.81 -6.46
N HIS A 94 -5.27 4.01 -6.30
CA HIS A 94 -4.44 4.70 -7.28
C HIS A 94 -2.96 4.62 -6.94
N ILE A 95 -2.09 4.52 -7.96
CA ILE A 95 -0.63 4.46 -7.78
C ILE A 95 -0.12 5.83 -7.29
N VAL A 96 0.62 5.82 -6.18
CA VAL A 96 1.29 7.00 -5.62
C VAL A 96 2.81 6.93 -5.71
N VAL A 97 3.38 5.73 -5.84
CA VAL A 97 4.81 5.52 -6.07
C VAL A 97 4.98 4.42 -7.10
N ARG A 98 5.91 4.63 -8.03
CA ARG A 98 6.41 3.61 -8.96
C ARG A 98 7.93 3.65 -8.99
N ARG A 99 8.55 2.50 -8.72
CA ARG A 99 9.99 2.32 -8.82
C ARG A 99 10.25 1.02 -9.56
N ASP A 100 11.26 1.04 -10.42
CA ASP A 100 11.71 -0.12 -11.17
C ASP A 100 13.23 -0.22 -11.04
N TRP A 101 13.76 -1.42 -10.88
CA TRP A 101 15.20 -1.68 -10.78
C TRP A 101 15.59 -2.75 -11.79
N ASP A 102 16.75 -2.57 -12.41
CA ASP A 102 17.31 -3.64 -13.26
C ASP A 102 17.85 -4.80 -12.42
N HIS A 103 18.31 -5.85 -13.10
CA HIS A 103 18.86 -7.04 -12.46
C HIS A 103 20.09 -6.78 -11.58
N THR A 104 20.75 -5.61 -11.70
CA THR A 104 21.88 -5.20 -10.86
C THR A 104 21.45 -4.44 -9.61
N GLY A 105 20.15 -4.11 -9.50
CA GLY A 105 19.61 -3.27 -8.44
C GLY A 105 19.73 -1.77 -8.73
N LYS A 106 20.05 -1.37 -9.97
CA LYS A 106 20.08 0.04 -10.35
C LYS A 106 18.67 0.54 -10.65
N LEU A 107 18.26 1.59 -9.95
CA LEU A 107 16.97 2.24 -10.11
C LEU A 107 16.83 2.83 -11.53
N GLN A 108 15.70 2.55 -12.18
CA GLN A 108 15.32 2.99 -13.52
C GLN A 108 14.25 4.07 -13.40
N THR A 109 14.62 5.34 -13.57
CA THR A 109 13.73 6.48 -13.30
C THR A 109 13.18 7.16 -14.56
N TRP A 110 13.82 7.00 -15.72
CA TRP A 110 13.49 7.77 -16.93
C TRP A 110 12.04 7.55 -17.43
N ARG A 111 11.37 8.66 -17.79
CA ARG A 111 9.98 8.81 -18.31
C ARG A 111 8.83 8.30 -17.41
N LYS A 112 9.05 7.26 -16.61
CA LYS A 112 8.01 6.64 -15.77
C LYS A 112 7.54 7.54 -14.65
N LEU A 113 8.46 8.31 -14.07
CA LEU A 113 8.17 9.20 -12.96
C LEU A 113 7.35 10.42 -13.41
N GLU A 114 7.75 11.04 -14.52
CA GLU A 114 7.02 12.15 -15.14
C GLU A 114 5.59 11.78 -15.54
N LEU A 115 5.39 10.59 -16.13
CA LEU A 115 4.05 10.08 -16.45
C LEU A 115 3.19 9.92 -15.20
N LEU A 116 3.76 9.36 -14.12
CA LEU A 116 3.04 9.19 -12.86
C LEU A 116 2.67 10.55 -12.24
N THR A 117 3.61 11.50 -12.22
CA THR A 117 3.36 12.88 -11.77
C THR A 117 2.24 13.52 -12.57
N GLN A 118 2.25 13.37 -13.90
CA GLN A 118 1.20 13.90 -14.77
C GLN A 118 -0.18 13.29 -14.47
N GLU A 119 -0.27 11.97 -14.29
CA GLU A 119 -1.52 11.30 -13.91
C GLU A 119 -2.06 11.80 -12.57
N GLN A 120 -1.17 12.03 -11.60
CA GLN A 120 -1.52 12.53 -10.27
C GLN A 120 -1.97 13.99 -10.32
N PHE A 121 -1.30 14.81 -11.12
CA PHE A 121 -1.68 16.21 -11.36
C PHE A 121 -3.06 16.32 -12.01
N VAL A 122 -3.32 15.53 -13.05
CA VAL A 122 -4.63 15.50 -13.73
C VAL A 122 -5.74 15.11 -12.76
N ARG A 123 -5.51 14.12 -11.90
CA ARG A 123 -6.47 13.72 -10.85
C ARG A 123 -6.72 14.84 -9.84
N ALA A 124 -5.67 15.54 -9.41
CA ALA A 124 -5.81 16.70 -8.55
C ALA A 124 -6.68 17.79 -9.18
N ALA A 125 -6.44 18.10 -10.46
CA ALA A 125 -7.21 19.08 -11.21
C ALA A 125 -8.68 18.68 -11.37
N GLN A 126 -8.98 17.39 -11.57
CA GLN A 126 -10.36 16.88 -11.59
C GLN A 126 -11.06 17.15 -10.26
N TYR A 127 -10.44 16.80 -9.12
CA TYR A 127 -11.02 17.10 -7.80
C TYR A 127 -11.25 18.59 -7.57
N ALA A 128 -10.31 19.44 -8.01
CA ALA A 128 -10.43 20.89 -7.89
C ALA A 128 -11.54 21.50 -8.75
N THR A 129 -11.92 20.83 -9.84
CA THR A 129 -12.90 21.35 -10.82
C THR A 129 -14.27 20.67 -10.76
N ASN A 130 -14.42 19.65 -9.91
CA ASN A 130 -15.70 19.01 -9.60
C ASN A 130 -16.74 20.00 -9.06
N LYS A 131 -18.02 19.63 -9.13
CA LYS A 131 -19.15 20.44 -8.60
C LYS A 131 -19.97 19.63 -7.59
N PRO A 132 -19.86 19.92 -6.27
CA PRO A 132 -18.93 20.87 -5.65
C PRO A 132 -17.47 20.38 -5.74
N PRO A 133 -16.48 21.29 -5.65
CA PRO A 133 -15.08 20.91 -5.68
C PRO A 133 -14.67 20.20 -4.39
N ASP A 134 -13.76 19.23 -4.51
CA ASP A 134 -13.12 18.56 -3.37
C ASP A 134 -11.69 19.06 -3.23
N LEU A 135 -11.53 20.20 -2.54
CA LEU A 135 -10.24 20.86 -2.40
C LEU A 135 -9.28 20.08 -1.51
N GLN A 136 -9.78 19.26 -0.58
CA GLN A 136 -8.93 18.44 0.28
C GLN A 136 -8.27 17.33 -0.54
N ARG A 137 -9.05 16.61 -1.36
CA ARG A 137 -8.49 15.61 -2.27
C ARG A 137 -7.62 16.23 -3.35
N ALA A 138 -8.01 17.39 -3.89
CA ALA A 138 -7.17 18.11 -4.85
C ALA A 138 -5.80 18.44 -4.25
N TYR A 139 -5.77 19.04 -3.05
CA TYR A 139 -4.53 19.37 -2.35
C TYR A 139 -3.65 18.13 -2.15
N LEU A 140 -4.23 17.03 -1.66
CA LEU A 140 -3.50 15.78 -1.45
C LEU A 140 -2.84 15.28 -2.75
N TRP A 141 -3.59 15.22 -3.84
CA TRP A 141 -3.07 14.72 -5.12
C TRP A 141 -2.04 15.66 -5.76
N PHE A 142 -2.16 16.98 -5.58
CA PHE A 142 -1.10 17.92 -5.98
C PHE A 142 0.20 17.68 -5.21
N HIS A 143 0.11 17.42 -3.90
CA HIS A 143 1.29 17.14 -3.06
C HIS A 143 1.94 15.81 -3.43
N ILE A 144 1.15 14.79 -3.74
CA ILE A 144 1.65 13.49 -4.22
C ILE A 144 2.36 13.68 -5.57
N ALA A 145 1.78 14.45 -6.49
CA ALA A 145 2.40 14.74 -7.78
C ALA A 145 3.76 15.44 -7.60
N ALA A 146 3.80 16.51 -6.80
CA ALA A 146 5.02 17.26 -6.51
C ALA A 146 6.10 16.43 -5.80
N ALA A 147 5.71 15.45 -4.98
CA ALA A 147 6.67 14.56 -4.32
C ALA A 147 7.33 13.57 -5.31
N ASN A 148 6.72 13.33 -6.47
CA ASN A 148 7.24 12.44 -7.49
C ASN A 148 8.05 13.17 -8.57
N GLY A 149 7.91 14.48 -8.78
CA GLY A 149 8.72 15.21 -9.77
C GLY A 149 8.47 16.71 -9.76
#